data_AF-A0A9W9SXJ2-F1
#
_entry.id   AF-A0A9W9SXJ2-F1
#
_cell.length_a   1.000
_cell.length_b   1.000
_cell.length_c   1.000
_cell.angle_alpha   90.00
_cell.angle_beta   90.00
_cell.angle_gamma   90.00
#
_symmetry.space_group_name_H-M   'P 1'
#
loop_
_entity.id
_entity.type
_entity.pdbx_description
1 polymer ?
#
loop_
_entity_poly.entity_id
_entity_poly.type
_entity_poly.pdbx_seq_one_letter_code
_entity_poly.pdbx_strand_id
1 'polypeptide(L)'
;MASLTSDQIKVLEQSRQRLVQLTRSLGSLIASLNQSDPLPPWSSLQSQASIISNNLVSVSEHLSDHRDLLSSLVAYPGPDYPGRTQASTLEQLLRTKLDPRVEDWVARGRAAGTEPPALDASNLNPSAVAAAAQAQKPLSEAELAELWEWAPIEANQEARRRNWGGNFTLEEREAGIQNVVTGLKRQLEDDEGSEDEEEEEEEEAEESGEDEMEVVGVHRKSGGDGFEFEIAQHHAHVVEPVVPLGEILRYMTTGRMQ
;
A
#
# COMPACT_ATOMS: atom_id res chain seq x y z
N MET A 1 -41.44 9.65 -9.73
CA MET A 1 -40.02 9.29 -9.75
C MET A 1 -39.25 10.57 -9.97
N ALA A 2 -38.44 11.01 -9.00
CA ALA A 2 -37.59 12.17 -9.22
C ALA A 2 -36.53 11.80 -10.26
N SER A 3 -36.41 12.60 -11.33
CA SER A 3 -35.32 12.44 -12.28
C SER A 3 -34.01 12.78 -11.59
N LEU A 4 -32.96 11.98 -11.81
CA LEU A 4 -31.62 12.29 -11.28
C LEU A 4 -31.16 13.67 -11.75
N THR A 5 -30.47 14.39 -10.88
CA THR A 5 -29.83 15.65 -11.26
C THR A 5 -28.57 15.38 -12.10
N SER A 6 -28.15 16.36 -12.89
CA SER A 6 -26.92 16.25 -13.72
C SER A 6 -25.70 15.90 -12.87
N ASP A 7 -25.60 16.44 -11.65
CA ASP A 7 -24.47 16.17 -10.76
C ASP A 7 -24.50 14.74 -10.19
N GLN A 8 -25.68 14.20 -9.89
CA GLN A 8 -25.80 12.80 -9.49
C GLN A 8 -25.37 11.84 -10.62
N ILE A 9 -25.69 12.18 -11.87
CA ILE A 9 -25.26 11.41 -13.04
C ILE A 9 -23.74 11.46 -13.19
N LYS A 10 -23.09 12.62 -12.96
CA LYS A 10 -21.63 12.73 -12.99
C LYS A 10 -20.96 11.83 -11.95
N VAL A 11 -21.50 11.78 -10.73
CA VAL A 11 -20.99 10.90 -9.67
C VAL A 11 -21.07 9.43 -10.07
N LEU A 12 -22.19 9.02 -10.69
CA LEU A 12 -22.35 7.66 -11.21
C LEU A 12 -21.37 7.36 -12.34
N GLU A 13 -21.15 8.29 -13.29
CA GLU A 13 -20.19 8.10 -14.37
C GLU A 13 -18.75 8.03 -13.85
N GLN A 14 -18.40 8.84 -12.85
CA GLN A 14 -17.11 8.74 -12.17
C GLN A 14 -16.92 7.38 -11.49
N SER A 15 -17.97 6.87 -10.82
CA SER A 15 -17.93 5.54 -10.20
C SER A 15 -17.73 4.44 -11.26
N ARG A 16 -18.42 4.57 -12.41
CA ARG A 16 -18.27 3.67 -13.56
C ARG A 16 -16.83 3.68 -14.09
N GLN A 17 -16.24 4.85 -14.28
CA GLN A 17 -14.89 4.99 -14.81
C GLN A 17 -13.84 4.32 -13.90
N ARG A 18 -13.95 4.50 -12.58
CA ARG A 18 -13.05 3.86 -11.61
C ARG A 18 -13.20 2.33 -11.60
N LEU A 19 -14.45 1.82 -11.66
CA LEU A 19 -14.71 0.37 -11.76
C LEU A 19 -14.20 -0.24 -13.07
N VAL A 20 -14.29 0.50 -14.18
CA VAL A 20 -13.70 0.08 -15.46
C VAL A 20 -12.18 0.02 -15.36
N GLN A 21 -11.53 0.99 -14.70
CA GLN A 21 -10.09 0.97 -14.47
C GLN A 21 -9.65 -0.24 -13.63
N LEU A 22 -10.37 -0.55 -12.55
CA LEU A 22 -10.13 -1.75 -11.74
C LEU A 22 -10.30 -3.05 -12.55
N THR A 23 -11.36 -3.12 -13.36
CA THR A 23 -11.59 -4.29 -14.23
C THR A 23 -10.45 -4.46 -15.24
N ARG A 24 -9.93 -3.37 -15.81
CA ARG A 24 -8.79 -3.40 -16.73
C ARG A 24 -7.50 -3.85 -16.05
N SER A 25 -7.22 -3.39 -14.84
CA SER A 25 -6.02 -3.81 -14.10
C SER A 25 -6.07 -5.30 -13.71
N LEU A 26 -7.24 -5.79 -13.29
CA LEU A 26 -7.47 -7.22 -13.06
C LEU A 26 -7.34 -8.04 -14.35
N GLY A 27 -7.91 -7.56 -15.45
CA GLY A 27 -7.79 -8.22 -16.76
C GLY A 27 -6.34 -8.33 -17.22
N SER A 28 -5.54 -7.28 -17.01
CA SER A 28 -4.11 -7.27 -17.29
C SER A 28 -3.35 -8.31 -16.47
N LEU A 29 -3.65 -8.40 -15.16
CA LEU A 29 -3.05 -9.41 -14.27
C LEU A 29 -3.40 -10.84 -14.72
N ILE A 30 -4.67 -11.09 -15.05
CA ILE A 30 -5.12 -12.40 -15.54
C ILE A 30 -4.42 -12.74 -16.86
N ALA A 31 -4.33 -11.80 -17.79
CA ALA A 31 -3.63 -12.00 -19.05
C ALA A 31 -2.14 -12.28 -18.82
N SER A 32 -1.48 -11.51 -17.96
CA SER A 32 -0.07 -11.72 -17.61
C SER A 32 0.16 -13.11 -17.02
N LEU A 33 -0.72 -13.56 -16.12
CA LEU A 33 -0.63 -14.88 -15.49
C LEU A 33 -0.90 -16.05 -16.46
N ASN A 34 -1.83 -15.88 -17.41
CA ASN A 34 -2.16 -16.91 -18.39
C ASN A 34 -1.15 -16.98 -19.55
N GLN A 35 -0.47 -15.87 -19.87
CA GLN A 35 0.44 -15.78 -21.01
C GLN A 35 1.89 -16.13 -20.64
N SER A 36 2.26 -16.05 -19.35
CA SER A 36 3.62 -16.34 -18.90
C SER A 36 3.75 -17.78 -18.41
N ASP A 37 4.54 -18.56 -19.15
CA ASP A 37 5.08 -19.86 -18.72
C ASP A 37 6.60 -19.80 -18.94
N PRO A 38 7.43 -19.69 -17.88
CA PRO A 38 7.11 -19.77 -16.45
C PRO A 38 6.39 -18.54 -15.88
N LEU A 39 5.89 -18.67 -14.64
CA LEU A 39 5.23 -17.59 -13.90
C LEU A 39 6.02 -16.26 -13.97
N PRO A 40 5.33 -15.10 -13.98
CA PRO A 40 6.00 -13.82 -14.06
C PRO A 40 6.85 -13.56 -12.80
N PRO A 41 7.92 -12.75 -12.92
CA PRO A 41 8.76 -12.43 -11.78
C PRO A 41 7.96 -11.75 -10.66
N TRP A 42 8.31 -12.05 -9.40
CA TRP A 42 7.61 -11.57 -8.21
C TRP A 42 7.45 -10.04 -8.18
N SER A 43 8.47 -9.29 -8.59
CA SER A 43 8.42 -7.83 -8.66
C SER A 43 7.30 -7.30 -9.57
N SER A 44 7.03 -8.00 -10.68
CA SER A 44 5.92 -7.67 -11.59
C SER A 44 4.56 -7.98 -10.96
N LEU A 45 4.44 -9.11 -10.26
CA LEU A 45 3.21 -9.44 -9.51
C LEU A 45 2.96 -8.44 -8.38
N GLN A 46 4.00 -8.05 -7.65
CA GLN A 46 3.92 -7.07 -6.57
C GLN A 46 3.50 -5.69 -7.09
N SER A 47 4.07 -5.23 -8.21
CA SER A 47 3.68 -3.94 -8.80
C SER A 47 2.23 -3.96 -9.28
N GLN A 48 1.79 -5.02 -9.94
CA GLN A 48 0.40 -5.20 -10.36
C GLN A 48 -0.56 -5.26 -9.16
N ALA A 49 -0.20 -5.97 -8.09
CA ALA A 49 -0.96 -6.02 -6.85
C ALA A 49 -1.06 -4.64 -6.17
N SER A 50 0.02 -3.87 -6.16
CA SER A 50 0.04 -2.49 -5.65
C SER A 50 -0.90 -1.59 -6.46
N ILE A 51 -0.88 -1.68 -7.79
CA ILE A 51 -1.80 -0.94 -8.67
C ILE A 51 -3.25 -1.32 -8.37
N ILE A 52 -3.56 -2.61 -8.22
CA ILE A 52 -4.92 -3.06 -7.89
C ILE A 52 -5.35 -2.54 -6.52
N SER A 53 -4.47 -2.60 -5.52
CA SER A 53 -4.72 -2.08 -4.17
C SER A 53 -5.06 -0.58 -4.20
N ASN A 54 -4.27 0.23 -4.90
CA ASN A 54 -4.52 1.67 -5.02
C ASN A 54 -5.85 1.99 -5.73
N ASN A 55 -6.18 1.23 -6.79
CA ASN A 55 -7.47 1.37 -7.45
C ASN A 55 -8.64 0.97 -6.53
N LEU A 56 -8.48 -0.08 -5.72
CA LEU A 56 -9.50 -0.53 -4.77
C LEU A 56 -9.73 0.53 -3.68
N VAL A 57 -8.66 1.07 -3.09
CA VAL A 57 -8.74 2.17 -2.12
C VAL A 57 -9.49 3.37 -2.74
N SER A 58 -9.11 3.78 -3.95
CA SER A 58 -9.76 4.90 -4.65
C SER A 58 -11.24 4.66 -4.95
N VAL A 59 -11.63 3.43 -5.30
CA VAL A 59 -13.05 3.07 -5.47
C VAL A 59 -13.78 3.09 -4.12
N SER A 60 -13.16 2.56 -3.06
CA SER A 60 -13.74 2.52 -1.72
C SER A 60 -13.98 3.92 -1.16
N GLU A 61 -13.02 4.83 -1.31
CA GLU A 61 -13.15 6.24 -0.94
C GLU A 61 -14.30 6.90 -1.71
N HIS A 62 -14.32 6.77 -3.04
CA HIS A 62 -15.37 7.35 -3.89
C HIS A 62 -16.78 6.83 -3.55
N LEU A 63 -16.92 5.55 -3.23
CA LEU A 63 -18.20 4.96 -2.81
C LEU A 63 -18.60 5.41 -1.39
N SER A 64 -17.63 5.65 -0.51
CA SER A 64 -17.88 6.12 0.86
C SER A 64 -18.32 7.59 0.88
N ASP A 65 -17.65 8.46 0.10
CA ASP A 65 -17.96 9.88 -0.02
C ASP A 65 -19.37 10.13 -0.57
N HIS A 66 -19.85 9.22 -1.44
CA HIS A 66 -21.16 9.33 -2.09
C HIS A 66 -22.19 8.32 -1.58
N ARG A 67 -21.99 7.74 -0.39
CA ARG A 67 -22.85 6.70 0.19
C ARG A 67 -24.31 7.13 0.31
N ASP A 68 -24.60 8.36 0.71
CA ASP A 68 -25.97 8.85 0.88
C ASP A 68 -26.74 8.88 -0.44
N LEU A 69 -26.07 9.32 -1.51
CA LEU A 69 -26.63 9.29 -2.86
C LEU A 69 -26.87 7.86 -3.31
N LEU A 70 -25.85 7.00 -3.22
CA LEU A 70 -25.88 5.63 -3.75
C LEU A 70 -26.90 4.75 -3.01
N SER A 71 -27.06 4.95 -1.70
CA SER A 71 -28.05 4.21 -0.90
C SER A 71 -29.49 4.65 -1.13
N SER A 72 -29.72 5.90 -1.54
CA SER A 72 -31.06 6.39 -1.91
C SER A 72 -31.48 5.99 -3.33
N LEU A 73 -30.54 5.56 -4.17
CA LEU A 73 -30.79 5.20 -5.55
C LEU A 73 -31.26 3.75 -5.67
N VAL A 74 -32.30 3.52 -6.49
CA VAL A 74 -32.80 2.17 -6.81
C VAL A 74 -32.69 1.94 -8.31
N ALA A 75 -31.96 0.88 -8.70
CA ALA A 75 -31.81 0.48 -10.09
C ALA A 75 -32.99 -0.41 -10.53
N TYR A 76 -33.57 -0.11 -11.70
CA TYR A 76 -34.59 -0.92 -12.34
C TYR A 76 -34.34 -0.97 -13.86
N PRO A 77 -34.75 -2.05 -14.57
CA PRO A 77 -34.57 -2.13 -16.01
C PRO A 77 -35.38 -1.05 -16.73
N GLY A 78 -34.79 -0.44 -17.75
CA GLY A 78 -35.51 0.48 -18.64
C GLY A 78 -36.56 -0.23 -19.50
N PRO A 79 -37.50 0.51 -20.11
CA PRO A 79 -38.54 -0.05 -20.97
C PRO A 79 -37.98 -0.79 -22.20
N ASP A 80 -36.77 -0.44 -22.63
CA ASP A 80 -36.09 -1.05 -23.78
C ASP A 80 -35.42 -2.39 -23.46
N TYR A 81 -35.32 -2.76 -22.18
CA TYR A 81 -34.67 -4.01 -21.77
C TYR A 81 -35.58 -5.23 -22.04
N PRO A 82 -35.07 -6.31 -22.68
CA PRO A 82 -35.88 -7.48 -23.03
C PRO A 82 -36.17 -8.38 -21.82
N GLY A 83 -37.06 -7.95 -20.93
CA GLY A 83 -37.35 -8.61 -19.67
C GLY A 83 -37.95 -10.02 -19.78
N ARG A 84 -38.54 -10.40 -20.91
CA ARG A 84 -39.11 -11.75 -21.13
C ARG A 84 -38.08 -12.80 -21.56
N THR A 85 -37.01 -12.40 -22.26
CA THR A 85 -36.03 -13.34 -22.81
C THR A 85 -34.77 -13.41 -21.97
N GLN A 86 -34.41 -12.34 -21.26
CA GLN A 86 -33.16 -12.23 -20.49
C GLN A 86 -33.41 -11.97 -19.00
N ALA A 87 -34.53 -12.45 -18.44
CA ALA A 87 -34.85 -12.29 -17.03
C ALA A 87 -33.74 -12.82 -16.10
N SER A 88 -33.16 -13.99 -16.41
CA SER A 88 -32.10 -14.60 -15.61
C SER A 88 -30.82 -13.75 -15.59
N THR A 89 -30.43 -13.16 -16.72
CA THR A 89 -29.29 -12.25 -16.80
C THR A 89 -29.54 -10.98 -16.00
N LEU A 90 -30.76 -10.44 -16.05
CA LEU A 90 -31.14 -9.27 -15.26
C LEU A 90 -31.06 -9.55 -13.75
N GLU A 91 -31.56 -10.71 -13.31
CA GLU A 91 -31.47 -11.15 -11.92
C GLU A 91 -30.02 -11.27 -11.45
N GLN A 92 -29.12 -11.77 -12.32
CA GLN A 92 -27.69 -11.85 -12.02
C GLN A 92 -27.03 -10.48 -11.93
N LEU A 93 -27.37 -9.55 -12.84
CA LEU A 93 -26.80 -8.19 -12.86
C LEU A 93 -27.26 -7.33 -11.68
N LEU A 94 -28.53 -7.45 -11.29
CA LEU A 94 -29.12 -6.71 -10.18
C LEU A 94 -29.00 -7.43 -8.83
N ARG A 95 -28.27 -8.55 -8.77
CA ARG A 95 -28.07 -9.31 -7.54
C ARG A 95 -27.27 -8.48 -6.53
N THR A 96 -27.86 -8.25 -5.37
CA THR A 96 -27.19 -7.62 -4.20
C THR A 96 -26.68 -8.64 -3.18
N LYS A 97 -27.07 -9.91 -3.32
CA LYS A 97 -26.61 -11.00 -2.44
C LYS A 97 -25.13 -11.27 -2.70
N LEU A 98 -24.33 -11.28 -1.64
CA LEU A 98 -22.90 -11.58 -1.68
C LEU A 98 -22.63 -12.98 -2.26
N ASP A 99 -21.39 -13.19 -2.66
CA ASP A 99 -20.90 -14.53 -3.02
C ASP A 99 -20.90 -15.41 -1.75
N PRO A 100 -21.36 -16.68 -1.82
CA PRO A 100 -21.34 -17.59 -0.67
C PRO A 100 -19.98 -17.65 0.05
N ARG A 101 -18.85 -17.60 -0.68
CA ARG A 101 -17.52 -17.60 -0.06
C ARG A 101 -17.28 -16.35 0.79
N VAL A 102 -17.80 -15.20 0.35
CA VAL A 102 -17.71 -13.94 1.10
C VAL A 102 -18.69 -13.95 2.27
N GLU A 103 -19.88 -14.53 2.12
CA GLU A 103 -20.84 -14.72 3.22
C GLU A 103 -20.22 -15.56 4.35
N ASP A 104 -19.57 -16.67 4.01
CA ASP A 104 -18.88 -17.53 4.99
C ASP A 104 -17.73 -16.79 5.68
N TRP A 105 -16.97 -15.98 4.95
CA TRP A 105 -15.90 -15.16 5.53
C TRP A 105 -16.45 -14.11 6.50
N VAL A 106 -17.53 -13.43 6.14
CA VAL A 106 -18.19 -12.45 7.01
C VAL A 106 -18.79 -13.12 8.25
N ALA A 107 -19.41 -14.30 8.09
CA ALA A 107 -19.95 -15.06 9.21
C ALA A 107 -18.84 -15.47 10.20
N ARG A 108 -17.71 -15.98 9.68
CA ARG A 108 -16.53 -16.29 10.51
C ARG A 108 -15.95 -15.06 11.20
N GLY A 109 -15.86 -13.94 10.49
CA GLY A 109 -15.39 -12.67 11.08
C GLY A 109 -16.29 -12.18 12.21
N ARG A 110 -17.61 -12.28 12.06
CA ARG A 110 -18.56 -11.92 13.14
C ARG A 110 -18.48 -12.86 14.34
N ALA A 111 -18.33 -14.17 14.10
CA ALA A 111 -18.12 -15.13 15.17
C ALA A 111 -16.83 -14.82 15.95
N ALA A 112 -15.71 -14.64 15.25
CA ALA A 112 -14.43 -14.29 15.85
C ALA A 112 -14.43 -12.94 16.59
N GLY A 113 -15.21 -11.96 16.13
CA GLY A 113 -15.34 -10.66 16.80
C GLY A 113 -16.26 -10.67 18.02
N THR A 114 -17.16 -11.65 18.14
CA THR A 114 -18.08 -11.78 19.28
C THR A 114 -17.53 -12.74 20.35
N GLU A 115 -16.73 -13.72 19.93
CA GLU A 115 -16.03 -14.61 20.83
C GLU A 115 -14.93 -13.81 21.56
N PRO A 116 -14.95 -13.74 22.91
CA PRO A 116 -13.80 -13.21 23.63
C PRO A 116 -12.58 -14.07 23.27
N PRO A 117 -11.35 -13.49 23.24
CA PRO A 117 -10.16 -14.25 22.90
C PRO A 117 -10.13 -15.51 23.76
N ALA A 118 -10.29 -16.67 23.11
CA ALA A 118 -10.25 -17.95 23.76
C ALA A 118 -8.82 -18.18 24.22
N LEU A 119 -8.51 -17.65 25.41
CA LEU A 119 -7.32 -18.02 26.14
C LEU A 119 -7.37 -19.54 26.27
N ASP A 120 -6.27 -20.20 25.94
CA ASP A 120 -6.05 -21.61 26.22
C ASP A 120 -6.02 -21.81 27.75
N ALA A 121 -7.20 -21.83 28.35
CA ALA A 121 -7.43 -22.00 29.78
C ALA A 121 -7.11 -23.43 30.24
N SER A 122 -6.70 -24.32 29.33
CA SER A 122 -6.35 -25.70 29.65
C SER A 122 -5.03 -25.83 30.41
N ASN A 123 -4.16 -24.81 30.36
CA ASN A 123 -2.84 -24.79 31.01
C ASN A 123 -2.65 -23.71 32.10
N LEU A 124 -3.70 -22.98 32.47
CA LEU A 124 -3.58 -21.85 33.41
C LEU A 124 -4.17 -22.17 34.79
N ASN A 125 -3.42 -21.81 35.84
CA ASN A 125 -3.83 -21.92 37.24
C ASN A 125 -5.12 -21.08 37.47
N PRO A 126 -6.18 -21.57 38.15
CA PRO A 126 -7.47 -20.88 38.25
C PRO A 126 -7.42 -19.47 38.89
N SER A 127 -6.39 -19.18 39.70
CA SER A 127 -6.12 -17.84 40.23
C SER A 127 -5.51 -16.88 39.21
N ALA A 128 -4.73 -17.39 38.26
CA ALA A 128 -4.16 -16.62 37.15
C ALA A 128 -5.21 -16.36 36.05
N VAL A 129 -6.17 -17.28 35.85
CA VAL A 129 -7.30 -17.09 34.92
C VAL A 129 -8.20 -15.95 35.38
N ALA A 130 -8.47 -15.82 36.68
CA ALA A 130 -9.25 -14.72 37.23
C ALA A 130 -8.54 -13.36 37.12
N ALA A 131 -7.21 -13.33 37.29
CA ALA A 131 -6.41 -12.11 37.13
C ALA A 131 -6.23 -11.71 35.65
N ALA A 132 -6.02 -12.69 34.75
CA ALA A 132 -5.94 -12.47 33.31
C ALA A 132 -7.30 -12.02 32.73
N ALA A 133 -8.41 -12.58 33.20
CA ALA A 133 -9.76 -12.16 32.82
C ALA A 133 -10.09 -10.72 33.23
N GLN A 134 -9.47 -10.19 34.30
CA GLN A 134 -9.58 -8.78 34.69
C GLN A 134 -8.63 -7.88 33.90
N ALA A 135 -7.45 -8.39 33.51
CA ALA A 135 -6.44 -7.65 32.75
C ALA A 135 -6.75 -7.59 31.23
N GLN A 136 -7.56 -8.51 30.72
CA GLN A 136 -7.89 -8.65 29.30
C GLN A 136 -9.35 -8.29 29.04
N LYS A 137 -9.83 -7.18 29.62
CA LYS A 137 -10.97 -6.50 29.00
C LYS A 137 -10.45 -6.03 27.64
N PRO A 138 -10.95 -6.56 26.51
CA PRO A 138 -10.58 -6.01 25.21
C PRO A 138 -10.88 -4.52 25.25
N LEU A 139 -9.91 -3.70 24.83
CA LEU A 139 -10.07 -2.26 24.72
C LEU A 139 -11.38 -2.00 23.98
N SER A 140 -12.15 -1.03 24.48
CA SER A 140 -13.34 -0.60 23.74
C SER A 140 -12.94 -0.11 22.36
N GLU A 141 -13.86 -0.21 21.39
CA GLU A 141 -13.61 0.26 20.01
C GLU A 141 -13.14 1.73 19.98
N ALA A 142 -13.65 2.56 20.90
CA ALA A 142 -13.25 3.95 21.06
C ALA A 142 -11.80 4.09 21.57
N GLU A 143 -11.41 3.35 22.60
CA GLU A 143 -10.03 3.36 23.13
C GLU A 143 -9.02 2.83 22.10
N LEU A 144 -9.43 1.81 21.32
CA LEU A 144 -8.60 1.28 20.25
C LEU A 144 -8.48 2.28 19.09
N ALA A 145 -9.54 2.99 18.73
CA ALA A 145 -9.49 4.05 17.73
C ALA A 145 -8.59 5.21 18.15
N GLU A 146 -8.68 5.66 19.41
CA GLU A 146 -7.77 6.67 19.97
C GLU A 146 -6.31 6.22 19.90
N LEU A 147 -6.05 4.94 20.21
CA LEU A 147 -4.70 4.36 20.10
C LEU A 147 -4.19 4.37 18.65
N TRP A 148 -5.03 4.00 17.68
CA TRP A 148 -4.65 4.01 16.26
C TRP A 148 -4.54 5.41 15.65
N GLU A 149 -5.20 6.42 16.23
CA GLU A 149 -5.01 7.82 15.86
C GLU A 149 -3.68 8.36 16.40
N TRP A 150 -3.32 7.99 17.64
CA TRP A 150 -2.06 8.39 18.27
C TRP A 150 -0.83 7.69 17.66
N ALA A 151 -0.92 6.38 17.39
CA ALA A 151 0.21 5.56 16.93
C ALA A 151 0.98 6.11 15.71
N PRO A 152 0.34 6.53 14.60
CA PRO A 152 1.06 7.06 13.45
C PRO A 152 1.74 8.40 13.75
N ILE A 153 1.19 9.21 14.66
CA ILE A 153 1.77 10.51 15.03
C ILE A 153 3.08 10.28 15.77
N GLU A 154 3.09 9.41 16.78
CA GLU A 154 4.29 9.10 17.55
C GLU A 154 5.32 8.35 16.69
N ALA A 155 4.88 7.38 15.88
CA ALA A 155 5.76 6.66 14.96
C ALA A 155 6.44 7.62 13.97
N ASN A 156 5.70 8.62 13.45
CA ASN A 156 6.26 9.65 12.57
C ASN A 156 7.24 10.57 13.32
N GLN A 157 6.98 10.91 14.59
CA GLN A 157 7.93 11.69 15.40
C GLN A 157 9.23 10.92 15.62
N GLU A 158 9.15 9.64 15.94
CA GLU A 158 10.32 8.81 16.17
C GLU A 158 11.09 8.55 14.86
N ALA A 159 10.37 8.34 13.75
CA ALA A 159 10.96 8.25 12.42
C ALA A 159 11.70 9.55 12.04
N ARG A 160 11.20 10.74 12.41
CA ARG A 160 11.87 12.01 12.15
C ARG A 160 13.17 12.19 12.95
N ARG A 161 13.20 11.67 14.18
CA ARG A 161 14.38 11.74 15.07
C ARG A 161 15.49 10.78 14.65
N ARG A 162 15.13 9.66 14.00
CA ARG A 162 16.10 8.64 13.56
C ARG A 162 16.75 9.03 12.24
N ASN A 163 18.02 8.67 12.10
CA ASN A 163 18.68 8.73 10.81
C ASN A 163 18.30 7.50 9.96
N TRP A 164 17.75 7.75 8.78
CA TRP A 164 17.38 6.71 7.80
C TRP A 164 18.49 6.42 6.77
N GLY A 165 19.75 6.68 7.12
CA GLY A 165 20.88 6.55 6.21
C GLY A 165 21.11 7.79 5.33
N GLY A 166 20.56 8.94 5.71
CA GLY A 166 20.85 10.23 5.09
C GLY A 166 21.94 10.99 5.88
N ASN A 167 22.60 11.93 5.22
CA ASN A 167 23.62 12.79 5.87
C ASN A 167 23.04 13.71 6.96
N PHE A 168 21.72 13.93 6.95
CA PHE A 168 21.01 14.82 7.88
C PHE A 168 19.67 14.21 8.28
N THR A 169 19.20 14.54 9.49
CA THR A 169 17.83 14.23 9.89
C THR A 169 16.82 15.05 9.06
N LEU A 170 15.58 14.56 8.93
CA LEU A 170 14.55 15.24 8.13
C LEU A 170 14.20 16.63 8.70
N GLU A 171 14.27 16.78 10.03
CA GLU A 171 14.04 18.04 10.75
C GLU A 171 15.16 19.06 10.49
N GLU A 172 16.42 18.63 10.43
CA GLU A 172 17.56 19.50 10.10
C GLU A 172 17.58 19.92 8.63
N ARG A 173 17.04 19.08 7.73
CA ARG A 173 16.87 19.44 6.32
C ARG A 173 15.86 20.58 6.14
N GLU A 174 14.76 20.56 6.90
CA GLU A 174 13.72 21.59 6.83
C GLU A 174 14.06 22.86 7.62
N ALA A 175 14.79 22.73 8.74
CA ALA A 175 15.29 23.86 9.53
C ALA A 175 16.47 24.61 8.87
N GLY A 176 16.95 24.09 7.74
CA GLY A 176 18.11 24.60 7.02
C GLY A 176 19.40 23.99 7.56
N ILE A 177 20.23 23.52 6.62
CA ILE A 177 21.52 22.83 6.85
C ILE A 177 22.55 23.69 7.62
N GLN A 178 22.23 24.95 7.91
CA GLN A 178 23.09 25.90 8.62
C GLN A 178 23.02 25.75 10.16
N ASN A 179 21.97 25.14 10.71
CA ASN A 179 21.80 24.94 12.17
C ASN A 179 21.65 23.45 12.52
N VAL A 180 22.65 22.63 12.17
CA VAL A 180 22.71 21.21 12.53
C VAL A 180 23.13 21.09 14.01
N VAL A 181 22.24 20.59 14.86
CA VAL A 181 22.46 20.46 16.31
C VAL A 181 22.87 19.03 16.69
N THR A 182 22.48 18.02 15.90
CA THR A 182 22.65 16.61 16.29
C THR A 182 24.01 16.01 15.92
N GLY A 183 24.90 16.79 15.28
CA GLY A 183 26.28 16.39 15.02
C GLY A 183 26.48 15.39 13.89
N LEU A 184 25.44 15.01 13.15
CA LEU A 184 25.59 14.33 11.86
C LEU A 184 25.96 15.37 10.81
N LYS A 185 27.27 15.60 10.67
CA LYS A 185 27.83 16.37 9.56
C LYS A 185 27.94 15.43 8.36
N ARG A 186 27.79 15.98 7.14
CA ARG A 186 28.27 15.35 5.91
C ARG A 186 29.66 14.77 6.20
N GLN A 187 29.84 13.45 6.10
CA GLN A 187 31.17 12.90 5.91
C GLN A 187 31.66 13.50 4.59
N LEU A 188 32.50 14.55 4.68
CA LEU A 188 33.40 14.82 3.59
C LEU A 188 34.22 13.54 3.48
N GLU A 189 34.21 12.92 2.31
CA GLU A 189 35.29 12.01 1.95
C GLU A 189 36.57 12.85 2.09
N ASP A 190 37.34 12.58 3.15
CA ASP A 190 38.62 13.23 3.39
C ASP A 190 39.58 12.75 2.30
N ASP A 191 39.82 13.63 1.33
CA ASP A 191 40.93 13.57 0.41
C ASP A 191 42.20 14.02 1.14
N GLU A 192 42.89 13.12 1.87
CA GLU A 192 44.27 13.29 2.34
C GLU A 192 45.08 11.97 2.34
N GLY A 193 45.74 11.69 1.21
CA GLY A 193 47.18 11.36 1.05
C GLY A 193 47.91 10.33 1.95
N SER A 194 48.49 9.27 1.34
CA SER A 194 49.92 9.23 0.95
C SER A 194 50.44 7.81 0.62
N GLU A 195 50.94 7.65 -0.62
CA GLU A 195 52.16 6.95 -1.05
C GLU A 195 52.41 5.47 -0.65
N ASP A 196 52.30 4.56 -1.62
CA ASP A 196 53.50 3.87 -2.14
C ASP A 196 53.25 3.41 -3.59
N GLU A 197 54.14 3.89 -4.47
CA GLU A 197 54.22 3.61 -5.90
C GLU A 197 54.84 2.23 -6.14
N GLU A 198 54.13 1.34 -6.83
CA GLU A 198 54.79 0.38 -7.74
C GLU A 198 53.97 0.34 -9.05
N GLU A 199 54.56 0.97 -10.07
CA GLU A 199 54.11 0.96 -11.46
C GLU A 199 54.18 -0.46 -12.05
N GLU A 200 53.10 -0.95 -12.66
CA GLU A 200 53.18 -1.85 -13.83
C GLU A 200 51.85 -1.82 -14.63
N GLU A 201 51.87 -1.01 -15.70
CA GLU A 201 51.24 -1.14 -17.03
C GLU A 201 49.71 -1.39 -17.19
N GLU A 202 49.06 -0.30 -17.64
CA GLU A 202 48.07 -0.18 -18.73
C GLU A 202 46.88 -1.16 -18.83
N GLU A 203 45.66 -0.64 -18.61
CA GLU A 203 44.68 -0.45 -19.70
C GLU A 203 43.63 0.61 -19.29
N GLU A 204 43.45 1.61 -20.16
CA GLU A 204 42.65 2.81 -19.96
C GLU A 204 41.15 2.53 -19.76
N ALA A 205 40.57 3.10 -18.70
CA ALA A 205 39.14 3.37 -18.61
C ALA A 205 38.95 4.82 -18.18
N GLU A 206 38.58 5.67 -19.12
CA GLU A 206 38.34 7.09 -18.90
C GLU A 206 37.22 7.34 -17.87
N GLU A 207 37.58 8.26 -16.98
CA GLU A 207 36.81 8.98 -15.98
C GLU A 207 35.73 9.86 -16.61
N SER A 208 34.51 9.83 -16.06
CA SER A 208 33.81 11.03 -15.57
C SER A 208 32.48 10.63 -14.93
N GLY A 209 32.48 10.53 -13.61
CA GLY A 209 31.28 10.38 -12.78
C GLY A 209 30.78 11.74 -12.34
N GLU A 210 29.97 12.38 -13.18
CA GLU A 210 29.05 13.44 -12.75
C GLU A 210 27.65 12.81 -12.60
N ASP A 211 27.37 12.22 -11.44
CA ASP A 211 26.02 11.75 -11.10
C ASP A 211 25.13 12.96 -10.77
N GLU A 212 24.76 13.72 -11.81
CA GLU A 212 23.55 14.52 -11.79
C GLU A 212 22.36 13.57 -11.60
N MET A 213 21.58 13.76 -10.53
CA MET A 213 20.25 13.14 -10.43
C MET A 213 19.38 13.68 -11.56
N GLU A 214 19.36 12.96 -12.68
CA GLU A 214 18.59 13.34 -13.87
C GLU A 214 17.08 13.25 -13.55
N VAL A 215 16.43 14.40 -13.68
CA VAL A 215 14.99 14.57 -13.50
C VAL A 215 14.26 13.74 -14.55
N VAL A 216 13.45 12.76 -14.11
CA VAL A 216 12.62 11.91 -14.98
C VAL A 216 11.75 12.79 -15.91
N GLY A 217 12.20 12.92 -17.16
CA GLY A 217 11.57 13.76 -18.17
C GLY A 217 10.29 13.13 -18.71
N VAL A 218 9.14 13.66 -18.32
CA VAL A 218 7.83 13.27 -18.88
C VAL A 218 7.65 13.95 -20.23
N HIS A 219 7.73 13.19 -21.33
CA HIS A 219 7.47 13.71 -22.67
C HIS A 219 6.06 13.33 -23.15
N ARG A 220 5.30 14.32 -23.64
CA ARG A 220 4.01 14.09 -24.32
C ARG A 220 4.29 13.87 -25.80
N LYS A 221 3.86 12.72 -26.33
CA LYS A 221 4.06 12.35 -27.74
C LYS A 221 3.38 13.36 -28.66
N SER A 222 4.13 13.99 -29.55
CA SER A 222 3.56 14.84 -30.61
C SER A 222 2.78 13.93 -31.59
N GLY A 223 1.46 13.84 -31.39
CA GLY A 223 0.54 13.14 -32.30
C GLY A 223 -0.41 12.10 -31.69
N GLY A 224 -0.46 11.91 -30.36
CA GLY A 224 -1.42 11.00 -29.73
C GLY A 224 -1.53 11.20 -28.22
N ASP A 225 -2.67 10.84 -27.63
CA ASP A 225 -2.93 11.01 -26.20
C ASP A 225 -2.23 9.89 -25.39
N GLY A 226 -1.03 10.20 -24.91
CA GLY A 226 -0.23 9.31 -24.06
C GLY A 226 1.10 9.96 -23.63
N PHE A 227 1.57 9.57 -22.44
CA PHE A 227 2.89 9.91 -21.89
C PHE A 227 3.75 8.65 -21.91
N GLU A 228 5.02 8.77 -22.30
CA GLU A 228 5.99 7.68 -22.32
C GLU A 228 7.05 7.95 -21.25
N PHE A 229 7.39 6.92 -20.47
CA PHE A 229 8.41 6.96 -19.42
C PHE A 229 9.54 6.01 -19.84
N GLU A 230 10.71 6.55 -20.16
CA GLU A 230 11.91 5.73 -20.36
C GLU A 230 12.50 5.38 -18.99
N ILE A 231 12.64 4.08 -18.73
CA ILE A 231 13.31 3.54 -17.54
C ILE A 231 14.58 2.85 -18.04
N ALA A 232 15.73 3.40 -17.67
CA ALA A 232 17.03 2.81 -18.00
C ALA A 232 17.25 1.45 -17.31
N GLN A 233 18.09 0.61 -17.91
CA GLN A 233 18.45 -0.72 -17.42
C GLN A 233 19.16 -0.64 -16.05
N HIS A 234 18.57 -1.27 -15.03
CA HIS A 234 19.17 -1.36 -13.70
C HIS A 234 20.29 -2.39 -13.64
N HIS A 235 21.47 -1.96 -13.19
CA HIS A 235 22.50 -2.84 -12.64
C HIS A 235 22.04 -3.37 -11.27
N ALA A 236 22.01 -4.69 -11.10
CA ALA A 236 21.53 -5.34 -9.90
C ALA A 236 22.59 -5.34 -8.79
N HIS A 237 22.61 -4.31 -7.96
CA HIS A 237 23.26 -4.40 -6.65
C HIS A 237 22.29 -5.01 -5.63
N VAL A 238 22.72 -6.10 -5.00
CA VAL A 238 22.01 -6.76 -3.91
C VAL A 238 22.04 -5.82 -2.70
N VAL A 239 20.91 -5.18 -2.41
CA VAL A 239 20.72 -4.42 -1.17
C VAL A 239 20.43 -5.43 -0.06
N GLU A 240 21.42 -5.70 0.78
CA GLU A 240 21.18 -6.45 2.00
C GLU A 240 20.38 -5.57 2.99
N PRO A 241 19.28 -6.08 3.58
CA PRO A 241 18.54 -5.34 4.58
C PRO A 241 19.43 -5.12 5.81
N VAL A 242 19.60 -3.85 6.18
CA VAL A 242 20.44 -3.37 7.31
C VAL A 242 20.07 -4.00 8.66
N VAL A 243 18.90 -4.65 8.76
CA VAL A 243 18.48 -5.39 9.95
C VAL A 243 18.03 -6.79 9.53
N PRO A 244 18.62 -7.86 10.08
CA PRO A 244 18.22 -9.22 9.75
C PRO A 244 16.76 -9.46 10.13
N LEU A 245 15.99 -10.07 9.24
CA LEU A 245 14.55 -10.33 9.41
C LEU A 245 14.19 -11.04 10.73
N GLY A 246 15.14 -11.80 11.30
CA GLY A 246 14.99 -12.44 12.60
C GLY A 246 14.83 -11.45 13.76
N GLU A 247 15.50 -10.30 13.71
CA GLU A 247 15.36 -9.25 14.73
C GLU A 247 14.01 -8.54 14.61
N ILE A 248 13.53 -8.33 13.38
CA ILE A 248 12.19 -7.76 13.12
C ILE A 248 11.10 -8.69 13.66
N LEU A 249 11.19 -9.99 13.36
CA LEU A 249 10.24 -10.99 13.85
C LEU A 249 10.29 -11.13 15.38
N ARG A 250 11.48 -11.03 15.97
CA ARG A 250 11.67 -11.07 17.42
C ARG A 250 11.17 -9.81 18.10
N TYR A 251 11.35 -8.63 17.50
CA TYR A 251 10.77 -7.38 18.00
C TYR A 251 9.25 -7.41 17.95
N MET A 252 8.65 -7.89 16.84
CA MET A 252 7.20 -8.02 16.74
C MET A 252 6.61 -8.99 17.78
N THR A 253 7.36 -10.01 18.18
CA THR A 253 6.89 -11.03 19.14
C THR A 253 7.22 -10.71 20.60
N THR A 254 8.30 -9.96 20.87
CA THR A 254 8.81 -9.74 22.24
C THR A 254 8.94 -8.28 22.64
N GLY A 255 8.73 -7.34 21.72
CA GLY A 255 8.75 -5.89 21.96
C GLY A 255 10.12 -5.32 22.34
N ARG A 256 11.22 -6.05 22.12
CA ARG A 256 12.58 -5.61 22.43
C ARG A 256 13.53 -5.87 21.26
N MET A 257 14.21 -4.81 20.82
CA MET A 257 15.41 -4.88 19.98
C MET A 257 16.61 -5.03 20.92
N GLN A 258 17.63 -5.81 20.53
CA GLN A 258 18.85 -5.96 21.31
C GLN A 258 20.05 -5.60 20.45
#